data_AF-A0A9D7WMG9-F1
#
_entry.id   AF-A0A9D7WMG9-F1
#
_cell.length_a   1.000
_cell.length_b   1.000
_cell.length_c   1.000
_cell.angle_alpha   90.00
_cell.angle_beta   90.00
_cell.angle_gamma   90.00
#
_symmetry.space_group_name_H-M   'P 1'
#
loop_
_entity.id
_entity.type
_entity.pdbx_description
1 polymer ?
#
loop_
_entity_poly.entity_id
_entity_poly.type
_entity_poly.pdbx_seq_one_letter_code
_entity_poly.pdbx_strand_id
1 'polypeptide(L)'
;MKLDTTVINLLIYAFFLGFITDIFRNTLGLNTSVLLIITFLKPTFLYSISSKEDIEKDVELNMFTIGLVRYLLFFGISIFLYHLIFFLLEQFSFNNLPILFFKAFINTISALVFLVFLQYLFIFKK
;
A
#
# COMPACT_ATOMS: atom_id res chain seq x y z
N MET A 1 -10.38 -8.47 2.58
CA MET A 1 -10.67 -7.45 1.53
C MET A 1 -11.00 -8.22 0.26
N LYS A 2 -12.20 -8.02 -0.29
CA LYS A 2 -12.66 -8.70 -1.51
C LYS A 2 -12.09 -8.02 -2.76
N LEU A 3 -11.81 -8.80 -3.80
CA LEU A 3 -11.26 -8.29 -5.06
C LEU A 3 -12.27 -7.39 -5.78
N ASP A 4 -13.57 -7.61 -5.58
CA ASP A 4 -14.67 -6.87 -6.22
C ASP A 4 -15.03 -5.52 -5.55
N THR A 5 -14.13 -4.95 -4.75
CA THR A 5 -14.40 -3.62 -4.16
C THR A 5 -14.24 -2.55 -5.25
N THR A 6 -15.33 -1.87 -5.64
CA THR A 6 -15.29 -0.80 -6.65
C THR A 6 -14.26 0.27 -6.28
N VAL A 7 -13.34 0.56 -7.21
CA VAL A 7 -12.20 1.49 -7.03
C VAL A 7 -12.66 2.85 -6.53
N ILE A 8 -13.82 3.33 -6.99
CA ILE A 8 -14.40 4.63 -6.60
C ILE A 8 -14.62 4.70 -5.08
N ASN A 9 -15.20 3.66 -4.48
CA ASN A 9 -15.42 3.64 -3.03
C ASN A 9 -14.10 3.68 -2.27
N LEU A 10 -13.10 2.92 -2.74
CA LEU A 10 -11.76 2.93 -2.15
C LEU A 10 -11.09 4.30 -2.27
N LEU A 11 -11.26 5.01 -3.38
CA LEU A 11 -10.73 6.36 -3.57
C LEU A 11 -11.36 7.35 -2.60
N ILE A 12 -12.67 7.24 -2.32
CA ILE A 12 -13.35 8.07 -1.32
C ILE A 12 -12.76 7.79 0.08
N TYR A 13 -12.61 6.53 0.47
CA TYR A 13 -11.98 6.18 1.73
C TYR A 13 -10.53 6.68 1.82
N ALA A 14 -9.75 6.53 0.75
CA ALA A 14 -8.38 7.00 0.68
C ALA A 14 -8.30 8.54 0.78
N PHE A 15 -9.23 9.26 0.15
CA PHE A 15 -9.30 10.72 0.26
C PHE A 15 -9.47 11.15 1.71
N PHE A 16 -10.49 10.64 2.41
CA PHE A 16 -10.73 11.04 3.80
C PHE A 16 -9.62 10.60 4.74
N LEU A 17 -9.09 9.38 4.58
CA LEU A 17 -7.99 8.89 5.42
C LEU A 17 -6.73 9.73 5.22
N GLY A 18 -6.38 10.02 3.97
CA GLY A 18 -5.26 10.90 3.63
C GLY A 18 -5.47 12.31 4.17
N PHE A 19 -6.67 12.87 4.02
CA PHE A 19 -7.00 14.23 4.45
C PHE A 19 -6.91 14.39 5.96
N ILE A 20 -7.44 13.44 6.71
CA ILE A 20 -7.33 13.40 8.17
C ILE A 20 -5.84 13.30 8.58
N THR A 21 -5.08 12.43 7.92
CA THR A 21 -3.64 12.28 8.18
C THR A 21 -2.89 13.57 7.90
N ASP A 22 -3.26 14.27 6.83
CA ASP A 22 -2.69 15.55 6.43
C ASP A 22 -2.95 16.66 7.46
N ILE A 23 -4.15 16.72 8.04
CA ILE A 23 -4.47 17.65 9.14
C ILE A 23 -3.58 17.37 10.36
N PHE A 24 -3.48 16.11 10.80
CA PHE A 24 -2.70 15.76 11.99
C PHE A 24 -1.20 15.94 11.80
N ARG A 25 -0.68 15.66 10.61
CA ARG A 25 0.74 15.82 10.28
C ARG A 25 1.10 17.23 9.82
N ASN A 26 0.11 18.12 9.72
CA ASN A 26 0.24 19.45 9.12
C ASN A 26 0.92 19.40 7.74
N THR A 27 0.56 18.39 6.94
CA THR A 27 1.05 18.21 5.56
C THR A 27 -0.04 18.67 4.60
N LEU A 28 0.30 19.50 3.61
CA LEU A 28 -0.67 20.16 2.73
C LEU A 28 -1.22 19.22 1.62
N GLY A 29 -1.97 18.18 1.98
CA GLY A 29 -2.56 17.25 1.01
C GLY A 29 -1.60 16.19 0.45
N LEU A 30 -0.40 16.09 1.02
CA LEU A 30 0.65 15.19 0.55
C LEU A 30 0.23 13.73 0.71
N ASN A 31 -0.24 13.32 1.89
CA ASN A 31 -0.68 11.96 2.12
C ASN A 31 -1.92 11.65 1.27
N THR A 32 -2.88 12.57 1.19
CA THR A 32 -4.07 12.46 0.33
C THR A 32 -3.70 12.14 -1.10
N SER A 33 -2.78 12.91 -1.69
CA SER A 33 -2.34 12.72 -3.09
C SER A 33 -1.72 11.34 -3.30
N VAL A 34 -0.80 10.93 -2.43
CA VAL A 34 -0.11 9.63 -2.55
C VAL A 34 -1.10 8.48 -2.36
N LEU A 35 -1.99 8.57 -1.37
CA LEU A 35 -2.94 7.51 -1.06
C LEU A 35 -3.95 7.30 -2.18
N LEU A 36 -4.39 8.37 -2.85
CA LEU A 36 -5.22 8.29 -4.05
C LEU A 36 -4.49 7.61 -5.21
N ILE A 37 -3.23 7.95 -5.47
CA ILE A 37 -2.43 7.32 -6.54
C ILE A 37 -2.28 5.82 -6.29
N ILE A 38 -1.89 5.43 -5.08
CA ILE A 38 -1.71 4.01 -4.73
C ILE A 38 -3.05 3.25 -4.81
N THR A 39 -4.15 3.87 -4.36
CA THR A 39 -5.48 3.27 -4.44
C THR A 39 -5.95 3.09 -5.88
N PHE A 40 -5.65 4.05 -6.75
CA PHE A 40 -5.94 3.96 -8.17
C PHE A 40 -5.13 2.85 -8.86
N LEU A 41 -3.85 2.68 -8.49
CA LEU A 41 -2.97 1.65 -9.06
C LEU A 41 -3.18 0.25 -8.48
N LYS A 42 -3.91 0.13 -7.36
CA LYS A 42 -4.16 -1.13 -6.66
C LYS A 42 -4.65 -2.27 -7.56
N PRO A 43 -5.64 -2.10 -8.47
CA PRO A 43 -6.09 -3.19 -9.32
C PRO A 43 -4.95 -3.75 -10.17
N THR A 44 -4.12 -2.87 -10.74
CA THR A 44 -2.97 -3.27 -11.57
C THR A 44 -2.01 -4.17 -10.79
N PHE A 45 -1.63 -3.79 -9.57
CA PHE A 45 -0.74 -4.61 -8.73
C PHE A 45 -1.39 -5.92 -8.29
N LEU A 46 -2.69 -5.90 -7.99
CA LEU A 46 -3.43 -7.11 -7.64
C LEU A 46 -3.49 -8.10 -8.79
N TYR A 47 -3.81 -7.65 -10.01
CA TYR A 47 -3.86 -8.50 -11.20
C TYR A 47 -2.49 -9.09 -11.55
N SER A 48 -1.39 -8.37 -11.31
CA SER A 48 -0.04 -8.88 -11.58
C SER A 48 0.39 -10.01 -10.63
N ILE A 49 -0.20 -10.11 -9.44
CA ILE A 49 0.26 -11.01 -8.37
C ILE A 49 -0.75 -12.13 -8.09
N SER A 50 -2.03 -11.91 -8.39
CA SER A 50 -3.11 -12.88 -8.21
C SER A 50 -3.09 -13.91 -9.34
N SER A 51 -3.31 -15.18 -9.01
CA SER A 51 -3.56 -16.21 -10.03
C SER A 51 -5.00 -16.10 -10.56
N LYS A 52 -5.28 -16.72 -11.71
CA LYS A 52 -6.65 -16.76 -12.27
C LYS A 52 -7.66 -17.37 -11.29
N GLU A 53 -7.27 -18.44 -10.58
CA GLU A 53 -8.12 -19.05 -9.55
C GLU A 53 -8.41 -18.12 -8.38
N ASP A 54 -7.46 -17.28 -7.96
CA ASP A 54 -7.65 -16.34 -6.84
C ASP A 54 -8.71 -15.28 -7.19
N ILE A 55 -8.70 -14.84 -8.46
CA ILE A 55 -9.64 -13.86 -9.00
C ILE A 55 -11.04 -14.47 -9.15
N GLU A 56 -11.13 -15.69 -9.67
CA GLU A 56 -12.40 -16.40 -9.86
C GLU A 56 -13.09 -16.76 -8.54
N LYS A 57 -12.32 -17.05 -7.48
CA LYS A 57 -12.85 -17.44 -6.16
C LYS A 57 -13.04 -16.26 -5.19
N ASP A 58 -12.80 -15.01 -5.64
CA ASP A 58 -12.84 -13.79 -4.81
C ASP A 58 -12.09 -13.98 -3.46
N VAL A 59 -10.89 -14.55 -3.53
CA VAL A 59 -10.15 -14.96 -2.34
C VAL A 59 -9.72 -13.73 -1.55
N GLU A 60 -9.94 -13.76 -0.23
CA GLU A 60 -9.46 -12.70 0.64
C GLU A 60 -7.93 -12.59 0.60
N LEU A 61 -7.42 -11.37 0.44
CA LEU A 61 -6.00 -11.06 0.46
C LEU A 61 -5.44 -11.17 1.89
N ASN A 62 -5.10 -12.39 2.32
CA ASN A 62 -4.41 -12.65 3.58
C ASN A 62 -3.21 -13.58 3.37
N MET A 63 -2.21 -13.52 4.26
CA MET A 63 -0.97 -14.30 4.10
C MET A 63 -1.18 -15.81 4.12
N PHE A 64 -2.30 -16.28 4.68
CA PHE A 64 -2.64 -17.69 4.81
C PHE A 64 -3.32 -18.25 3.55
N THR A 65 -4.00 -17.41 2.76
CA THR A 65 -4.72 -17.79 1.53
C THR A 65 -3.83 -17.68 0.30
N ILE A 66 -3.21 -16.51 0.08
CA ILE A 66 -2.38 -16.25 -1.12
C ILE A 66 -0.90 -16.63 -0.92
N GLY A 67 -0.52 -16.98 0.31
CA GLY A 67 0.84 -17.34 0.68
C GLY A 67 1.74 -16.13 0.99
N LEU A 68 2.71 -16.33 1.88
CA LEU A 68 3.58 -15.28 2.41
C LEU A 68 4.36 -14.52 1.32
N VAL A 69 4.89 -15.23 0.31
CA VAL A 69 5.72 -14.61 -0.74
C VAL A 69 4.90 -13.63 -1.58
N ARG A 70 3.74 -14.07 -2.10
CA ARG A 70 2.85 -13.21 -2.90
C ARG A 70 2.31 -12.04 -2.09
N TYR A 71 1.98 -12.30 -0.82
CA TYR A 71 1.56 -11.28 0.13
C TYR A 71 2.63 -10.19 0.33
N LEU A 72 3.88 -10.58 0.62
CA LEU A 72 4.99 -9.66 0.80
C LEU A 72 5.34 -8.91 -0.50
N LEU A 73 5.23 -9.55 -1.66
CA LEU A 73 5.44 -8.87 -2.95
C LEU A 73 4.38 -7.79 -3.18
N PHE A 74 3.10 -8.11 -2.97
CA PHE A 74 2.00 -7.16 -3.19
C PHE A 74 2.10 -5.94 -2.27
N PHE A 75 2.21 -6.16 -0.96
CA PHE A 75 2.33 -5.07 -0.01
C PHE A 75 3.67 -4.37 -0.12
N GLY A 76 4.75 -5.10 -0.41
CA GLY A 76 6.10 -4.53 -0.55
C GLY A 76 6.18 -3.52 -1.68
N ILE A 77 5.69 -3.88 -2.87
CA ILE A 77 5.66 -2.97 -4.03
C ILE A 77 4.75 -1.76 -3.73
N SER A 78 3.57 -2.01 -3.17
CA SER A 78 2.59 -0.95 -2.88
C SER A 78 3.11 0.06 -1.86
N ILE A 79 3.69 -0.42 -0.75
CA ILE A 79 4.26 0.42 0.33
C ILE A 79 5.52 1.14 -0.16
N PHE A 80 6.36 0.47 -0.94
CA PHE A 80 7.54 1.10 -1.52
C PHE A 80 7.18 2.27 -2.42
N LEU A 81 6.22 2.07 -3.33
CA LEU A 81 5.73 3.16 -4.18
C LEU A 81 5.09 4.28 -3.36
N TYR A 82 4.33 3.95 -2.31
CA TYR A 82 3.78 4.96 -1.40
C TYR A 82 4.90 5.85 -0.83
N HIS A 83 5.92 5.26 -0.21
CA HIS A 83 7.01 6.03 0.39
C HIS A 83 7.86 6.78 -0.65
N LEU A 84 8.11 6.17 -1.81
CA LEU A 84 8.88 6.80 -2.87
C LEU A 84 8.17 8.05 -3.40
N ILE A 85 6.88 7.93 -3.76
CA ILE A 85 6.08 9.07 -4.25
C ILE A 85 5.96 10.13 -3.15
N PHE A 86 5.72 9.72 -1.90
CA PHE A 86 5.66 10.65 -0.77
C PHE A 86 6.94 11.49 -0.65
N PHE A 87 8.12 10.87 -0.68
CA PHE A 87 9.38 11.59 -0.55
C PHE A 87 9.74 12.44 -1.78
N LEU A 88 9.38 11.98 -2.97
CA LEU A 88 9.54 12.77 -4.20
C LEU A 88 8.71 14.05 -4.15
N LEU A 89 7.45 13.93 -3.71
CA LEU A 89 6.55 15.08 -3.57
C LEU A 89 6.95 15.98 -2.39
N GLU A 90 7.44 15.42 -1.28
CA GLU A 90 7.91 16.17 -0.11
C GLU A 90 9.13 17.05 -0.44
N GLN A 91 10.15 16.49 -1.09
CA GLN A 91 11.35 17.26 -1.43
C GLN A 91 11.21 18.13 -2.68
N PHE A 92 10.28 17.79 -3.58
CA PHE A 92 10.07 18.44 -4.87
C PHE A 92 11.39 18.70 -5.63
N SER A 93 12.35 17.78 -5.48
CA SER A 93 13.70 17.88 -6.03
C SER A 93 14.26 16.50 -6.32
N PHE A 94 15.00 16.38 -7.43
CA PHE A 94 15.65 15.14 -7.85
C PHE A 94 17.13 15.06 -7.44
N ASN A 95 17.66 16.06 -6.75
CA ASN A 95 19.09 16.13 -6.40
C ASN A 95 19.53 14.99 -5.47
N ASN A 96 18.62 14.49 -4.64
CA ASN A 96 18.91 13.49 -3.62
C ASN A 96 18.23 12.14 -3.90
N LEU A 97 17.98 11.82 -5.16
CA LEU A 97 17.26 10.59 -5.55
C LEU A 97 17.79 9.33 -4.85
N PRO A 98 19.09 9.01 -4.83
CA PRO A 98 19.59 7.80 -4.17
C PRO A 98 19.24 7.75 -2.68
N ILE A 99 19.27 8.89 -1.99
CA ILE A 99 18.93 9.01 -0.57
C ILE A 99 17.43 8.80 -0.37
N LEU A 100 16.59 9.36 -1.24
CA LEU A 100 15.14 9.15 -1.19
C LEU A 100 14.77 7.68 -1.42
N PHE A 101 15.42 7.02 -2.39
CA PHE A 101 15.25 5.60 -2.65
C PHE A 101 15.61 4.75 -1.42
N PHE A 102 16.75 5.04 -0.78
CA PHE A 102 17.18 4.33 0.42
C PHE A 102 16.23 4.56 1.61
N LYS A 103 15.76 5.79 1.79
CA LYS A 103 14.76 6.14 2.82
C LYS A 103 13.44 5.41 2.59
N ALA A 104 12.96 5.37 1.34
CA ALA A 104 11.77 4.63 0.96
C ALA A 104 11.93 3.12 1.23
N PHE A 105 13.10 2.55 0.91
CA PHE A 105 13.41 1.15 1.15
C PHE A 105 13.37 0.78 2.63
N ILE A 106 14.05 1.54 3.50
CA ILE A 106 14.05 1.30 4.96
C ILE A 106 12.64 1.39 5.54
N ASN A 107 11.87 2.39 5.14
CA ASN A 107 10.49 2.56 5.63
C ASN A 107 9.57 1.43 5.15
N THR A 108 9.80 0.94 3.93
CA THR A 108 9.07 -0.21 3.40
C THR A 108 9.34 -1.47 4.22
N ILE A 109 10.61 -1.76 4.53
CA ILE A 109 10.95 -2.91 5.38
C ILE A 109 10.28 -2.78 6.74
N SER A 110 10.37 -1.61 7.36
CA SER A 110 9.77 -1.34 8.67
C SER A 110 8.26 -1.55 8.64
N ALA A 111 7.57 -0.99 7.64
CA ALA A 111 6.13 -1.14 7.47
C ALA A 111 5.72 -2.59 7.18
N LEU A 112 6.49 -3.33 6.39
CA LEU A 112 6.25 -4.76 6.13
C LEU A 112 6.35 -5.60 7.41
N VAL A 113 7.37 -5.35 8.25
CA VAL A 113 7.52 -6.04 9.53
C VAL A 113 6.32 -5.78 10.43
N PHE A 114 5.89 -4.52 10.55
CA PHE A 114 4.68 -4.17 11.30
C PHE A 114 3.43 -4.83 10.73
N LEU A 115 3.28 -4.84 9.41
CA LEU A 115 2.12 -5.40 8.74
C LEU A 115 2.02 -6.91 8.93
N VAL A 116 3.14 -7.65 8.81
CA VAL A 116 3.18 -9.09 9.13
C VAL A 116 2.87 -9.33 10.60
N PHE A 117 3.44 -8.53 11.51
CA PHE A 117 3.15 -8.63 12.94
C PHE A 117 1.67 -8.42 13.26
N LEU A 118 1.04 -7.37 12.71
CA LEU A 118 -0.39 -7.10 12.86
C LEU A 118 -1.23 -8.25 12.30
N GLN A 119 -0.81 -8.83 11.18
CA GLN A 119 -1.53 -9.95 10.60
C GLN A 119 -1.52 -11.19 11.49
N TYR A 120 -0.39 -11.52 12.11
CA TYR A 120 -0.33 -12.61 13.11
C TYR A 120 -1.16 -12.32 14.37
N LEU A 121 -1.28 -11.05 14.77
CA LEU A 121 -2.02 -10.65 15.96
C LEU A 121 -3.54 -10.69 15.76
N PHE A 122 -4.01 -10.20 14.62
CA PHE A 122 -5.45 -10.04 14.36
C PHE A 122 -6.07 -11.17 13.54
N ILE A 123 -5.29 -11.86 12.70
CA ILE A 123 -5.78 -12.97 11.88
C ILE A 123 -5.26 -14.27 12.50
N PHE A 124 -6.10 -14.85 13.36
CA PHE A 124 -5.83 -16.20 13.87
C PHE A 124 -5.89 -17.18 12.71
N LYS A 125 -4.82 -17.99 12.58
CA LYS A 125 -4.79 -19.12 11.67
C LYS A 125 -5.95 -20.05 12.05
N LYS A 126 -6.98 -20.11 11.19
CA LYS A 126 -8.02 -21.12 11.30
C LYS A 126 -7.46 -22.50 10.96
#